data_AF-A0A067BUC1-F1
#
_entry.id   AF-A0A067BUC1-F1
#
_cell.length_a   1.000
_cell.length_b   1.000
_cell.length_c   1.000
_cell.angle_alpha   90.00
_cell.angle_beta   90.00
_cell.angle_gamma   90.00
#
_symmetry.space_group_name_H-M   'P 1'
#
loop_
_entity.id
_entity.type
_entity.pdbx_description
1 polymer ?
#
loop_
_entity_poly.entity_id
_entity_poly.type
_entity_poly.pdbx_seq_one_letter_code
_entity_poly.pdbx_strand_id
1 'polypeptide(L)'
;MESAAQEGHLDAMRFIQEHISNPSHTYSMHLCLYLAAANNHVDVVAYLVQEFPEMPVATVLLDAVASGCADVACYLVTQRPTAQTNRQSSNANNY
;
A
#
# COMPACT_ATOMS: atom_id res chain seq x y z
N MET A 1 1.02 -16.63 -3.22
CA MET A 1 1.62 -15.31 -2.89
C MET A 1 1.03 -14.78 -1.60
N GLU A 2 -0.26 -14.98 -1.42
CA GLU A 2 -1.10 -14.66 -0.27
C GLU A 2 -0.51 -15.13 1.05
N SER A 3 -0.09 -16.40 1.16
CA SER A 3 0.54 -16.92 2.38
C SER A 3 1.86 -16.22 2.71
N ALA A 4 2.65 -15.83 1.71
CA ALA A 4 3.88 -15.07 1.96
C ALA A 4 3.55 -13.65 2.46
N ALA A 5 2.50 -13.02 1.94
CA ALA A 5 2.05 -11.71 2.42
C ALA A 5 1.47 -11.77 3.85
N GLN A 6 0.70 -12.82 4.15
CA GLN A 6 0.12 -13.04 5.46
C GLN A 6 1.17 -13.25 6.55
N GLU A 7 2.28 -13.92 6.22
CA GLU A 7 3.38 -14.21 7.17
C GLU A 7 4.50 -13.16 7.12
N GLY A 8 4.39 -12.12 6.27
CA GLY A 8 5.39 -11.05 6.17
C GLY A 8 6.67 -11.45 5.42
N HIS A 9 6.65 -12.50 4.61
CA HIS A 9 7.81 -12.99 3.87
C HIS A 9 8.02 -12.22 2.56
N LEU A 10 8.52 -10.98 2.66
CA LEU A 10 8.80 -10.12 1.50
C LEU A 10 9.73 -10.77 0.47
N ASP A 11 10.78 -11.47 0.90
CA ASP A 11 11.73 -12.12 -0.02
C ASP A 11 11.07 -13.22 -0.85
N ALA A 12 10.15 -13.97 -0.26
CA ALA A 12 9.36 -14.96 -0.98
C ALA A 12 8.41 -14.30 -1.98
N MET A 13 7.82 -13.14 -1.64
CA MET A 13 7.00 -12.38 -2.58
C MET A 13 7.80 -11.85 -3.76
N ARG A 14 9.00 -11.31 -3.53
CA ARG A 14 9.91 -10.86 -4.60
C ARG A 14 10.29 -12.00 -5.52
N PHE A 15 10.68 -13.15 -4.94
CA PHE A 15 11.01 -14.35 -5.72
C PHE A 15 9.83 -14.81 -6.59
N ILE A 16 8.62 -14.83 -6.02
CA ILE A 16 7.40 -15.19 -6.75
C ILE A 16 7.12 -14.19 -7.88
N GLN A 17 7.26 -12.89 -7.63
CA GLN A 17 7.02 -11.84 -8.62
C GLN A 17 8.01 -11.93 -9.80
N GLU A 18 9.28 -12.22 -9.52
CA GLU A 18 10.32 -12.38 -10.55
C GLU A 18 10.06 -13.57 -11.50
N HIS A 19 9.36 -14.61 -11.02
CA HIS A 19 9.14 -15.86 -11.76
C HIS A 19 7.72 -16.01 -12.33
N ILE A 20 6.81 -15.07 -12.04
CA ILE A 20 5.45 -15.07 -12.57
C ILE A 20 5.32 -14.01 -13.67
N SER A 21 5.21 -14.44 -14.92
CA SER A 21 5.02 -13.57 -16.10
C SER A 21 3.55 -13.25 -16.44
N ASN A 22 2.60 -13.50 -15.53
CA ASN A 22 1.17 -13.31 -15.83
C ASN A 22 0.59 -12.03 -15.18
N PRO A 23 0.16 -11.03 -15.98
CA PRO A 23 -0.43 -9.78 -15.51
C PRO A 23 -1.84 -9.92 -14.91
N SER A 24 -2.47 -11.10 -14.97
CA SER A 24 -3.81 -11.34 -14.39
C SER A 24 -3.84 -11.43 -12.85
N HIS A 25 -2.73 -11.20 -12.14
CA HIS A 25 -2.63 -11.36 -10.68
C HIS A 25 -3.10 -10.17 -9.85
N THR A 26 -3.66 -9.11 -10.45
CA THR A 26 -4.11 -7.91 -9.71
C THR A 26 -5.09 -8.23 -8.58
N TYR A 27 -5.99 -9.21 -8.76
CA TYR A 27 -6.88 -9.68 -7.68
C TYR A 27 -6.11 -10.34 -6.52
N SER A 28 -5.07 -11.12 -6.82
CA SER A 28 -4.18 -11.69 -5.80
C SER A 28 -3.40 -10.62 -5.05
N MET A 29 -3.01 -9.53 -5.71
CA MET A 29 -2.25 -8.43 -5.06
C MET A 29 -3.10 -7.66 -4.05
N HIS A 30 -4.37 -7.34 -4.37
CA HIS A 30 -5.29 -6.72 -3.41
C HIS A 30 -5.43 -7.56 -2.14
N LEU A 31 -5.59 -8.87 -2.29
CA LEU A 31 -5.68 -9.79 -1.15
C LEU A 31 -4.35 -9.84 -0.37
N CYS A 32 -3.20 -9.85 -1.04
CA CYS A 32 -1.89 -9.78 -0.39
C CYS A 32 -1.73 -8.50 0.46
N LEU A 33 -2.15 -7.35 -0.07
CA LEU A 33 -2.08 -6.08 0.65
C LEU A 33 -2.98 -6.09 1.89
N TYR A 34 -4.20 -6.62 1.76
CA TYR A 34 -5.10 -6.77 2.90
C TYR A 34 -4.51 -7.68 3.98
N LEU A 35 -4.00 -8.85 3.61
CA LEU A 35 -3.40 -9.82 4.55
C LEU A 35 -2.18 -9.24 5.26
N ALA A 36 -1.29 -8.57 4.52
CA ALA A 36 -0.12 -7.92 5.10
C ALA A 36 -0.52 -6.79 6.06
N ALA A 37 -1.50 -5.97 5.68
CA ALA A 37 -1.98 -4.87 6.53
C ALA A 37 -2.65 -5.37 7.81
N ALA A 38 -3.51 -6.40 7.71
CA ALA A 38 -4.21 -7.00 8.85
C ALA A 38 -3.26 -7.68 9.84
N ASN A 39 -2.08 -8.12 9.39
CA ASN A 39 -1.03 -8.71 10.24
C ASN A 39 0.11 -7.72 10.55
N ASN A 40 -0.06 -6.44 10.22
CA ASN A 40 0.88 -5.35 10.51
C ASN A 40 2.29 -5.52 9.87
N HIS A 41 2.38 -6.17 8.71
CA HIS A 41 3.62 -6.35 7.95
C HIS A 41 3.92 -5.14 7.05
N VAL A 42 4.53 -4.11 7.65
CA VAL A 42 4.82 -2.82 6.99
C VAL A 42 5.72 -2.95 5.76
N ASP A 43 6.70 -3.84 5.79
CA ASP A 43 7.65 -4.08 4.71
C ASP A 43 6.97 -4.64 3.44
N VAL A 44 6.03 -5.57 3.62
CA VAL A 44 5.21 -6.10 2.52
C VAL A 44 4.24 -5.05 2.00
N VAL A 45 3.57 -4.30 2.90
CA VAL A 45 2.68 -3.20 2.51
C VAL A 45 3.44 -2.14 1.70
N ALA A 46 4.63 -1.78 2.16
CA ALA A 46 5.50 -0.81 1.49
C ALA A 46 5.86 -1.25 0.07
N TYR A 47 6.29 -2.51 -0.07
CA TYR A 47 6.61 -3.09 -1.36
C TYR A 47 5.40 -3.06 -2.31
N LEU A 48 4.23 -3.53 -1.85
CA LEU A 48 3.03 -3.59 -2.67
C LEU A 48 2.53 -2.21 -3.11
N VAL A 49 2.57 -1.21 -2.23
CA VAL A 49 2.15 0.16 -2.58
C VAL A 49 3.13 0.85 -3.52
N GLN A 50 4.42 0.55 -3.43
CA GLN A 50 5.45 1.12 -4.31
C GLN A 50 5.44 0.51 -5.71
N GLU A 51 5.31 -0.82 -5.81
CA GLU A 51 5.33 -1.52 -7.09
C GLU A 51 3.98 -1.45 -7.84
N PHE A 52 2.87 -1.29 -7.12
CA PHE A 52 1.51 -1.29 -7.67
C PHE A 52 0.76 -0.01 -7.24
N PRO A 53 0.90 1.09 -7.98
CA PRO A 53 0.26 2.37 -7.63
C PRO A 53 -1.27 2.36 -7.74
N GLU A 54 -1.85 1.38 -8.43
CA GLU A 54 -3.31 1.18 -8.54
C GLU A 54 -3.98 0.63 -7.27
N MET A 55 -3.19 0.25 -6.27
CA MET A 55 -3.68 -0.41 -5.06
C MET A 55 -4.57 0.53 -4.23
N PRO A 56 -5.67 0.02 -3.62
CA PRO A 56 -6.63 0.82 -2.86
C PRO A 56 -6.11 1.16 -1.45
N VAL A 57 -5.08 2.02 -1.37
CA VAL A 57 -4.42 2.44 -0.13
C VAL A 57 -5.40 3.02 0.90
N ALA A 58 -6.43 3.75 0.44
CA ALA A 58 -7.43 4.34 1.33
C ALA A 58 -8.25 3.29 2.09
N THR A 59 -8.67 2.20 1.42
CA THR A 59 -9.39 1.09 2.05
C THR A 59 -8.51 0.38 3.05
N VAL A 60 -7.26 0.12 2.68
CA VAL A 60 -6.28 -0.58 3.54
C VAL A 60 -5.93 0.24 4.78
N LEU A 61 -5.84 1.56 4.65
CA LEU A 61 -5.66 2.46 5.80
C LEU A 61 -6.84 2.37 6.77
N LEU A 62 -8.08 2.36 6.27
CA LEU A 62 -9.27 2.22 7.13
C LEU A 62 -9.25 0.88 7.87
N ASP A 63 -8.94 -0.22 7.18
CA ASP A 63 -8.87 -1.55 7.77
C ASP A 63 -7.74 -1.68 8.80
N ALA A 64 -6.56 -1.11 8.50
CA ALA A 64 -5.43 -1.10 9.43
C ALA A 64 -5.77 -0.34 10.71
N VAL A 65 -6.45 0.81 10.60
CA VAL A 65 -6.93 1.58 11.76
C VAL A 65 -7.99 0.80 12.55
N ALA A 66 -8.96 0.20 11.87
CA ALA A 66 -10.02 -0.59 12.52
C ALA A 66 -9.47 -1.83 13.25
N SER A 67 -8.43 -2.44 12.70
CA SER A 67 -7.78 -3.65 13.24
C SER A 67 -6.70 -3.36 14.28
N GLY A 68 -6.37 -2.09 14.55
CA GLY A 68 -5.32 -1.69 15.49
C GLY A 68 -3.90 -1.88 14.98
N CYS A 69 -3.70 -2.02 13.66
CA CYS A 69 -2.39 -2.16 13.02
C CYS A 69 -1.71 -0.78 12.90
N ALA A 70 -1.23 -0.29 14.04
CA ALA A 70 -0.72 1.08 14.17
C ALA A 70 0.49 1.37 13.27
N ASP A 71 1.38 0.40 13.05
CA ASP A 71 2.59 0.61 12.25
C ASP A 71 2.26 0.75 10.77
N VAL A 72 1.37 -0.11 10.25
CA VAL A 72 0.87 0.00 8.88
C VAL A 72 0.06 1.30 8.69
N ALA A 73 -0.81 1.64 9.64
CA ALA A 73 -1.57 2.90 9.56
C ALA A 73 -0.63 4.11 9.57
N CYS A 74 0.39 4.12 10.43
CA CYS A 74 1.41 5.17 10.49
C CYS A 74 2.21 5.25 9.18
N TYR A 75 2.63 4.11 8.65
CA TYR A 75 3.31 4.03 7.35
C TYR A 75 2.45 4.60 6.23
N LEU A 76 1.18 4.19 6.11
CA LEU A 76 0.29 4.66 5.04
C LEU A 76 -0.05 6.16 5.17
N VAL A 77 -0.12 6.69 6.39
CA VAL A 77 -0.32 8.13 6.63
C VAL A 77 0.94 8.92 6.28
N THR A 78 2.12 8.43 6.66
CA THR A 78 3.41 9.10 6.40
C THR A 78 3.81 9.03 4.92
N GLN A 79 3.41 7.98 4.22
CA GLN A 79 3.72 7.73 2.81
C GLN A 79 2.62 8.17 1.85
N ARG A 80 1.58 8.90 2.31
CA ARG A 80 0.60 9.49 1.40
C ARG A 80 1.35 10.19 0.26
N PRO A 81 1.27 9.68 -0.98
CA PRO A 81 1.90 10.36 -2.10
C PRO A 81 1.24 11.73 -2.16
N THR A 82 2.07 12.75 -2.18
CA THR A 82 1.73 14.17 -2.27
C THR A 82 0.60 14.43 -3.27
N ALA A 83 -0.64 14.42 -2.79
CA ALA A 83 -1.79 14.90 -3.53
C ALA A 83 -2.49 15.94 -2.66
N GLN A 84 -2.26 17.21 -3.03
CA GLN A 84 -3.02 18.40 -2.67
C GLN A 84 -2.64 19.15 -1.38
N THR A 85 -1.38 19.57 -1.27
CA THR A 85 -1.10 20.95 -0.86
C THR A 85 -0.66 21.76 -2.06
N ASN A 86 -1.56 21.95 -3.04
CA ASN A 86 -1.52 23.15 -3.87
C ASN A 86 -2.09 24.31 -3.03
N ARG A 87 -1.40 24.62 -1.93
CA ARG A 87 -1.60 25.82 -1.11
C ARG A 87 -0.40 26.73 -1.36
N GLN A 88 -0.25 27.23 -2.59
CA GLN A 88 0.44 28.49 -2.84
C GLN A 88 0.11 28.99 -4.26
N SER A 89 -0.33 30.24 -4.31
CA SER A 89 -0.47 31.12 -5.49
C SER A 89 -1.74 31.02 -6.36
N SER A 90 -2.82 31.62 -5.85
CA SER A 90 -3.57 32.64 -6.61
C SER A 90 -4.33 33.56 -5.66
N ASN A 91 -3.58 34.25 -4.78
CA ASN A 91 -4.02 35.53 -4.26
C ASN A 91 -3.41 36.63 -5.15
N ALA A 92 -4.20 37.67 -5.42
CA ALA A 92 -3.89 38.86 -6.21
C ALA A 92 -3.80 38.70 -7.74
N ASN A 93 -4.93 38.96 -8.41
CA ASN A 93 -5.03 40.06 -9.39
C ASN A 93 -6.51 40.42 -9.61
N ASN A 94 -7.04 41.20 -8.66
CA ASN A 94 -8.00 42.26 -8.98
C ASN A 94 -7.16 43.43 -9.53
N TYR A 95 -7.35 43.80 -10.79
CA TYR A 95 -7.47 45.16 -11.35
C TYR A 95 -7.59 45.05 -12.87
#